data_AF-A0AAW9GT27-F1
#
_entry.id   AF-A0AAW9GT27-F1
#
_cell.length_a   1.000
_cell.length_b   1.000
_cell.length_c   1.000
_cell.angle_alpha   90.00
_cell.angle_beta   90.00
_cell.angle_gamma   90.00
#
_symmetry.space_group_name_H-M   'P 1'
#
loop_
_entity.id
_entity.type
_entity.pdbx_description
1 polymer ?
#
loop_
_entity_poly.entity_id
_entity_poly.type
_entity_poly.pdbx_seq_one_letter_code
_entity_poly.pdbx_strand_id
1 'polypeptide(L)'
;MGGIRPAASATMPVNANTAVSKVAPVTLGFWVMKICATTLGETGGDLLSMTLDIGYALSSVLLLGVFLVSLWAQLHARNFQPWRYWWVILTTSTAGTTLSDYMDRSLGLGYAQGALLLVSLLVAVLATWWLCERSLSVERIGSGRAEIFYWLAILVSNTLGTALGDYLADSSGLGFAGGALLIAALLAAIALAYAFTGVSRTALFWAAFVLTRPFGATLGDLLSKPAGKGGLDLGTVGASLLLAALLLAVLVVSTRRRDDDRRAAR
;
A
#
# COMPACT_ATOMS: atom_id res chain seq x y z
N MET A 1 -66.76 -6.14 -0.96
CA MET A 1 -65.73 -5.41 -0.19
C MET A 1 -64.44 -6.22 -0.20
N GLY A 2 -63.60 -6.01 -1.20
CA GLY A 2 -62.32 -6.70 -1.35
C GLY A 2 -61.22 -5.89 -0.67
N GLY A 3 -60.60 -6.45 0.36
CA GLY A 3 -59.48 -5.84 1.08
C GLY A 3 -58.17 -5.98 0.30
N ILE A 4 -57.54 -4.86 0.01
CA ILE A 4 -56.21 -4.76 -0.61
C ILE A 4 -55.17 -5.10 0.45
N ARG A 5 -54.43 -6.20 0.26
CA ARG A 5 -53.22 -6.52 1.04
C ARG A 5 -52.05 -5.68 0.52
N PRO A 6 -51.25 -5.00 1.36
CA PRO A 6 -50.06 -4.31 0.91
C PRO A 6 -48.97 -5.30 0.51
N ALA A 7 -48.31 -5.02 -0.60
CA ALA A 7 -47.21 -5.81 -1.15
C ALA A 7 -46.04 -5.85 -0.15
N ALA A 8 -45.61 -7.06 0.21
CA ALA A 8 -44.39 -7.29 0.98
C ALA A 8 -43.19 -6.74 0.19
N SER A 9 -42.37 -5.92 0.84
CA SER A 9 -41.13 -5.41 0.28
C SER A 9 -40.19 -6.58 -0.03
N ALA A 10 -39.83 -6.73 -1.29
CA ALA A 10 -38.79 -7.65 -1.72
C ALA A 10 -37.44 -7.12 -1.22
N THR A 11 -37.00 -7.58 -0.05
CA THR A 11 -35.61 -7.48 0.36
C THR A 11 -34.77 -8.33 -0.60
N MET A 12 -33.98 -7.67 -1.44
CA MET A 12 -33.06 -8.37 -2.33
C MET A 12 -32.06 -9.18 -1.48
N PRO A 13 -31.87 -10.48 -1.77
CA PRO A 13 -30.82 -11.24 -1.11
C PRO A 13 -29.48 -10.68 -1.55
N VAL A 14 -28.73 -10.13 -0.59
CA VAL A 14 -27.29 -9.89 -0.75
C VAL A 14 -26.66 -11.26 -0.95
N ASN A 15 -26.32 -11.60 -2.18
CA ASN A 15 -25.56 -12.80 -2.50
C ASN A 15 -24.17 -12.68 -1.86
N ALA A 16 -24.05 -13.18 -0.64
CA ALA A 16 -22.81 -13.44 0.04
C ALA A 16 -22.12 -14.65 -0.61
N ASN A 17 -21.55 -14.44 -1.79
CA ASN A 17 -20.58 -15.38 -2.33
C ASN A 17 -19.26 -15.14 -1.59
N THR A 18 -19.14 -15.73 -0.40
CA THR A 18 -17.97 -15.65 0.49
C THR A 18 -16.83 -16.49 -0.06
N ALA A 19 -16.23 -16.03 -1.16
CA ALA A 19 -14.87 -16.43 -1.48
C ALA A 19 -13.98 -16.01 -0.31
N VAL A 20 -13.34 -16.98 0.35
CA VAL A 20 -12.40 -16.74 1.46
C VAL A 20 -11.18 -16.02 0.89
N SER A 21 -11.25 -14.69 0.80
CA SER A 21 -10.14 -13.87 0.35
C SER A 21 -9.10 -13.73 1.46
N LYS A 22 -7.83 -13.96 1.13
CA LYS A 22 -6.67 -13.66 2.01
C LYS A 22 -6.30 -12.17 2.02
N VAL A 23 -7.17 -11.29 1.52
CA VAL A 23 -6.93 -9.85 1.41
C VAL A 23 -7.95 -9.10 2.24
N ALA A 24 -7.52 -7.98 2.86
CA ALA A 24 -8.39 -7.15 3.67
C ALA A 24 -9.57 -6.59 2.84
N PRO A 25 -10.79 -6.52 3.40
CA PRO A 25 -11.92 -5.86 2.76
C PRO A 25 -11.57 -4.39 2.47
N VAL A 26 -11.80 -3.96 1.23
CA VAL A 26 -11.50 -2.60 0.76
C VAL A 26 -12.52 -1.61 1.34
N THR A 27 -12.27 -1.18 2.57
CA THR A 27 -13.07 -0.16 3.28
C THR A 27 -12.28 1.14 3.41
N LEU A 28 -12.90 2.21 3.92
CA LEU A 28 -12.15 3.43 4.28
C LEU A 28 -10.99 3.13 5.24
N GLY A 29 -11.20 2.23 6.22
CA GLY A 29 -10.17 1.81 7.15
C GLY A 29 -8.99 1.09 6.48
N PHE A 30 -9.24 0.36 5.38
CA PHE A 30 -8.16 -0.23 4.58
C PHE A 30 -7.26 0.84 3.98
N TRP A 31 -7.84 1.89 3.38
CA TRP A 31 -7.06 2.96 2.77
C TRP A 31 -6.27 3.77 3.80
N VAL A 32 -6.88 4.07 4.96
CA VAL A 32 -6.17 4.72 6.07
C VAL A 32 -4.99 3.87 6.54
N MET A 33 -5.21 2.57 6.79
CA MET A 33 -4.14 1.65 7.17
C MET A 33 -3.04 1.57 6.12
N LYS A 34 -3.41 1.53 4.84
CA LYS A 34 -2.46 1.47 3.73
C LYS A 34 -1.58 2.71 3.67
N ILE A 35 -2.18 3.90 3.74
CA ILE A 35 -1.46 5.18 3.78
C ILE A 35 -0.50 5.19 4.97
N CYS A 36 -0.98 4.90 6.18
CA CYS A 36 -0.15 4.86 7.38
C CYS A 36 1.02 3.87 7.24
N ALA A 37 0.75 2.66 6.72
CA ALA A 37 1.77 1.64 6.53
C ALA A 37 2.82 2.06 5.49
N THR A 38 2.41 2.72 4.40
CA THR A 38 3.34 3.20 3.38
C THR A 38 4.16 4.39 3.87
N THR A 39 3.55 5.33 4.60
CA THR A 39 4.25 6.47 5.18
C THR A 39 5.24 6.01 6.25
N LEU A 40 4.83 5.06 7.12
CA LEU A 40 5.73 4.44 8.09
C LEU A 40 6.85 3.64 7.42
N GLY A 41 6.53 2.99 6.30
CA GLY A 41 7.52 2.29 5.48
C GLY A 41 8.63 3.22 5.02
N GLU A 42 8.27 4.41 4.55
CA GLU A 42 9.20 5.46 4.15
C GLU A 42 10.09 5.91 5.31
N THR A 43 9.46 6.43 6.37
CA THR A 43 10.18 7.00 7.50
C THR A 43 11.01 5.95 8.24
N GLY A 44 10.56 4.69 8.26
CA GLY A 44 11.30 3.57 8.83
C GLY A 44 12.49 3.13 7.99
N GLY A 45 12.40 3.20 6.66
CA GLY A 45 13.50 2.94 5.74
C GLY A 45 14.60 3.99 5.88
N ASP A 46 14.19 5.25 5.92
CA ASP A 46 15.06 6.40 6.19
C ASP A 46 15.67 6.40 7.58
N LEU A 47 14.90 5.97 8.59
CA LEU A 47 15.40 5.82 9.95
C LEU A 47 16.57 4.83 9.97
N LEU A 48 16.42 3.66 9.34
CA LEU A 48 17.47 2.64 9.32
C LEU A 48 18.66 3.09 8.47
N SER A 49 18.40 3.59 7.27
CA SER A 49 19.46 3.88 6.30
C SER A 49 20.19 5.20 6.56
N MET A 50 19.46 6.25 6.94
CA MET A 50 20.02 7.60 7.10
C MET A 50 20.24 7.96 8.57
N THR A 51 19.28 7.68 9.46
CA THR A 51 19.33 8.18 10.85
C THR A 51 20.21 7.33 11.74
N LEU A 52 20.17 6.00 11.55
CA LEU A 52 21.07 5.05 12.20
C LEU A 52 22.37 4.85 11.43
N ASP A 53 22.54 5.53 10.30
CA ASP A 53 23.74 5.53 9.45
C ASP A 53 24.23 4.12 9.05
N ILE A 54 23.29 3.18 8.89
CA ILE A 54 23.59 1.82 8.42
C ILE A 54 23.90 1.81 6.91
N GLY A 55 23.43 2.83 6.19
CA GLY A 55 23.61 2.99 4.75
C GLY A 55 22.57 2.22 3.92
N TYR A 56 22.33 2.68 2.69
CA TYR A 56 21.26 2.17 1.84
C TYR A 56 21.44 0.71 1.43
N ALA A 57 22.68 0.28 1.12
CA ALA A 57 22.97 -1.08 0.67
C ALA A 57 22.66 -2.13 1.76
N LEU A 58 23.23 -1.94 2.95
CA LEU A 58 23.05 -2.87 4.07
C LEU A 58 21.61 -2.83 4.59
N SER A 59 21.00 -1.64 4.67
CA SER A 59 19.58 -1.50 5.04
C SER A 59 18.67 -2.24 4.06
N SER A 60 18.94 -2.16 2.75
CA SER A 60 18.19 -2.88 1.72
C SER A 60 18.26 -4.39 1.92
N VAL A 61 19.46 -4.93 2.15
CA VAL A 61 19.65 -6.38 2.38
C VAL A 61 18.90 -6.83 3.64
N LEU A 62 19.03 -6.09 4.74
CA LEU A 62 18.37 -6.41 6.01
C LEU A 62 16.85 -6.38 5.88
N LEU A 63 16.29 -5.29 5.35
CA LEU A 63 14.84 -5.10 5.23
C LEU A 63 14.23 -6.03 4.18
N LEU A 64 14.93 -6.30 3.08
CA LEU A 64 14.50 -7.32 2.13
C LEU A 64 14.48 -8.70 2.78
N GLY A 65 15.47 -9.04 3.62
CA GLY A 65 15.48 -10.26 4.41
C GLY A 65 14.27 -10.37 5.35
N VAL A 66 13.96 -9.30 6.10
CA VAL A 66 12.78 -9.22 6.97
C VAL A 66 11.48 -9.39 6.17
N PHE A 67 11.38 -8.75 5.02
CA PHE A 67 10.24 -8.91 4.11
C PHE A 67 10.10 -10.35 3.63
N LEU A 68 11.19 -11.00 3.18
CA LEU A 68 11.13 -12.38 2.68
C LEU A 68 10.70 -13.37 3.77
N VAL A 69 11.18 -13.20 5.01
CA VAL A 69 10.72 -14.02 6.16
C VAL A 69 9.23 -13.78 6.44
N SER A 70 8.80 -12.52 6.41
CA SER A 70 7.41 -12.12 6.63
C SER A 70 6.48 -12.67 5.54
N LEU A 71 6.92 -12.58 4.29
CA LEU A 71 6.23 -13.12 3.12
C LEU A 71 6.12 -14.64 3.22
N TRP A 72 7.21 -15.34 3.56
CA TRP A 72 7.19 -16.78 3.77
C TRP A 72 6.13 -17.17 4.81
N ALA A 73 6.08 -16.48 5.96
CA ALA A 73 5.08 -16.73 7.00
C ALA A 73 3.63 -16.44 6.55
N GLN A 74 3.44 -15.51 5.61
CA GLN A 74 2.14 -15.20 5.00
C GLN A 74 1.71 -16.27 3.98
N LEU A 75 2.63 -16.72 3.10
CA LEU A 75 2.35 -17.75 2.10
C LEU A 75 1.96 -19.09 2.75
N HIS A 76 2.53 -19.41 3.92
CA HIS A 76 2.22 -20.63 4.67
C HIS A 76 0.96 -20.51 5.56
N ALA A 77 0.36 -19.33 5.67
CA ALA A 77 -0.85 -19.15 6.46
C ALA A 77 -2.07 -19.76 5.74
N ARG A 78 -2.79 -20.64 6.46
CA ARG A 78 -3.99 -21.31 5.94
C ARG A 78 -5.23 -20.39 5.90
N ASN A 79 -5.26 -19.38 6.76
CA ASN A 79 -6.39 -18.46 6.91
C ASN A 79 -5.92 -17.00 6.83
N PHE A 80 -6.80 -16.10 6.39
CA PHE A 80 -6.53 -14.67 6.43
C PHE A 80 -6.32 -14.18 7.87
N GLN A 81 -5.12 -13.67 8.14
CA GLN A 81 -4.79 -13.01 9.40
C GLN A 81 -4.45 -11.55 9.10
N PRO A 82 -5.32 -10.59 9.47
CA PRO A 82 -5.15 -9.18 9.11
C PRO A 82 -3.80 -8.61 9.54
N TRP A 83 -3.31 -8.97 10.72
CA TRP A 83 -2.04 -8.47 11.22
C TRP A 83 -0.84 -8.96 10.38
N ARG A 84 -0.85 -10.21 9.89
CA ARG A 84 0.20 -10.75 9.03
C ARG A 84 0.23 -10.02 7.70
N TYR A 85 -0.93 -9.81 7.10
CA TYR A 85 -1.06 -9.05 5.86
C TYR A 85 -0.48 -7.63 6.00
N TRP A 86 -0.88 -6.90 7.05
CA TRP A 86 -0.36 -5.56 7.30
C TRP A 86 1.12 -5.55 7.64
N TRP A 87 1.62 -6.58 8.33
CA TRP A 87 3.05 -6.75 8.59
C TRP A 87 3.86 -6.95 7.31
N VAL A 88 3.38 -7.79 6.38
CA VAL A 88 4.02 -7.94 5.07
C VAL A 88 3.97 -6.62 4.31
N ILE A 89 2.82 -5.93 4.27
CA ILE A 89 2.67 -4.62 3.62
C ILE A 89 3.64 -3.58 4.19
N LEU A 90 3.83 -3.55 5.51
CA LEU A 90 4.77 -2.64 6.15
C LEU A 90 6.22 -2.99 5.74
N THR A 91 6.63 -4.24 5.94
CA THR A 91 8.00 -4.68 5.64
C THR A 91 8.37 -4.57 4.17
N THR A 92 7.43 -4.85 3.24
CA THR A 92 7.67 -4.61 1.81
C THR A 92 7.77 -3.14 1.47
N SER A 93 7.04 -2.26 2.18
CA SER A 93 7.13 -0.83 1.97
C SER A 93 8.48 -0.29 2.41
N THR A 94 8.94 -0.69 3.60
CA THR A 94 10.25 -0.28 4.15
C THR A 94 11.40 -0.81 3.29
N ALA A 95 11.35 -2.08 2.87
CA ALA A 95 12.33 -2.65 1.94
C ALA A 95 12.32 -1.89 0.60
N GLY A 96 11.12 -1.58 0.09
CA GLY A 96 10.93 -0.83 -1.14
C GLY A 96 11.62 0.54 -1.13
N THR A 97 11.49 1.30 -0.03
CA THR A 97 12.18 2.59 0.16
C THR A 97 13.68 2.44 0.01
N THR A 98 14.28 1.58 0.84
CA THR A 98 15.74 1.46 0.87
C THR A 98 16.32 0.93 -0.45
N LEU A 99 15.59 0.05 -1.14
CA LEU A 99 15.97 -0.40 -2.48
C LEU A 99 15.93 0.74 -3.50
N SER A 100 14.92 1.60 -3.44
CA SER A 100 14.80 2.77 -4.30
C SER A 100 15.98 3.71 -4.05
N ASP A 101 16.20 4.09 -2.80
CA ASP A 101 17.31 4.97 -2.44
C ASP A 101 18.67 4.38 -2.81
N TYR A 102 18.85 3.08 -2.64
CA TYR A 102 20.07 2.41 -3.04
C TYR A 102 20.29 2.53 -4.55
N MET A 103 19.25 2.26 -5.35
CA MET A 103 19.31 2.39 -6.81
C MET A 103 19.56 3.83 -7.26
N ASP A 104 18.80 4.77 -6.72
CA ASP A 104 18.77 6.14 -7.21
C ASP A 104 19.96 6.94 -6.70
N ARG A 105 20.32 6.77 -5.41
CA ARG A 105 21.36 7.57 -4.74
C ARG A 105 22.72 6.86 -4.70
N SER A 106 22.76 5.56 -4.40
CA SER A 106 24.04 4.83 -4.24
C SER A 106 24.59 4.28 -5.55
N LEU A 107 23.73 3.72 -6.41
CA LEU A 107 24.12 3.27 -7.75
C LEU A 107 24.14 4.42 -8.77
N GLY A 108 23.59 5.58 -8.40
CA GLY A 108 23.66 6.81 -9.21
C GLY A 108 22.76 6.80 -10.44
N LEU A 109 21.71 5.97 -10.48
CA LEU A 109 20.73 5.98 -11.56
C LEU A 109 19.95 7.31 -11.60
N GLY A 110 19.69 7.89 -10.42
CA GLY A 110 18.79 9.03 -10.27
C GLY A 110 17.32 8.67 -10.46
N TYR A 111 16.44 9.42 -9.79
CA TYR A 111 15.03 9.05 -9.64
C TYR A 111 14.27 8.88 -10.96
N ALA A 112 14.56 9.66 -12.00
CA ALA A 112 13.87 9.55 -13.28
C ALA A 112 14.18 8.23 -14.00
N GLN A 113 15.46 7.84 -14.06
CA GLN A 113 15.87 6.59 -14.69
C GLN A 113 15.47 5.38 -13.84
N GLY A 114 15.60 5.49 -12.50
CA GLY A 114 15.13 4.48 -11.56
C GLY A 114 13.63 4.23 -11.68
N ALA A 115 12.81 5.29 -11.70
CA ALA A 115 11.37 5.17 -11.91
C ALA A 115 11.04 4.53 -13.27
N LEU A 116 11.70 4.90 -14.36
CA LEU A 116 11.46 4.30 -15.68
C LEU A 116 11.79 2.80 -15.70
N LEU A 117 12.91 2.41 -15.08
CA LEU A 117 13.30 1.01 -14.93
C LEU A 117 12.26 0.23 -14.11
N LEU A 118 11.81 0.79 -12.99
CA LEU A 118 10.85 0.16 -12.09
C LEU A 118 9.44 0.08 -12.70
N VAL A 119 9.01 1.07 -13.49
CA VAL A 119 7.78 0.99 -14.31
C VAL A 119 7.89 -0.17 -15.30
N SER A 120 9.01 -0.27 -16.01
CA SER A 120 9.23 -1.33 -17.00
C SER A 120 9.20 -2.72 -16.35
N LEU A 121 9.83 -2.85 -15.18
CA LEU A 121 9.81 -4.07 -14.37
C LEU A 121 8.40 -4.40 -13.88
N LEU A 122 7.64 -3.42 -13.39
CA LEU A 122 6.27 -3.62 -12.93
C LEU A 122 5.36 -4.12 -14.06
N VAL A 123 5.47 -3.51 -15.25
CA VAL A 123 4.74 -3.95 -16.44
C VAL A 123 5.12 -5.38 -16.81
N ALA A 124 6.40 -5.74 -16.77
CA ALA A 124 6.86 -7.11 -17.05
C ALA A 124 6.29 -8.12 -16.03
N VAL A 125 6.26 -7.78 -14.74
CA VAL A 125 5.68 -8.64 -13.69
C VAL A 125 4.18 -8.84 -13.91
N LEU A 126 3.43 -7.76 -14.17
CA LEU A 126 1.99 -7.82 -14.40
C LEU A 126 1.65 -8.59 -15.69
N ALA A 127 2.42 -8.38 -16.75
CA ALA A 127 2.26 -9.11 -18.01
C ALA A 127 2.52 -10.61 -17.81
N THR A 128 3.59 -10.97 -17.12
CA THR A 128 3.92 -12.37 -16.81
C THR A 128 2.84 -13.01 -15.95
N TRP A 129 2.34 -12.30 -14.93
CA TRP A 129 1.25 -12.77 -14.09
C TRP A 129 -0.02 -13.02 -14.93
N TRP A 130 -0.40 -12.09 -15.80
CA TRP A 130 -1.54 -12.27 -16.69
C TRP A 130 -1.36 -13.45 -17.65
N LEU A 131 -0.16 -13.66 -18.20
CA LEU A 131 0.11 -14.81 -19.07
C LEU A 131 -0.03 -16.15 -18.34
N CYS A 132 0.40 -16.22 -17.08
CA CYS A 132 0.38 -17.44 -16.26
C CYS A 132 -0.99 -17.76 -15.63
N GLU A 133 -1.67 -16.76 -15.06
CA GLU A 133 -2.90 -16.95 -14.27
C GLU A 133 -4.16 -16.45 -15.00
N ARG A 134 -4.02 -15.70 -16.10
CA ARG A 134 -5.11 -15.09 -16.89
C ARG A 134 -6.07 -14.23 -16.07
N SER A 135 -5.63 -13.77 -14.90
CA SER A 135 -6.39 -12.97 -13.96
C SER A 135 -5.44 -12.11 -13.11
N LEU A 136 -5.76 -10.82 -13.00
CA LEU A 136 -5.11 -9.87 -12.09
C LEU A 136 -6.01 -9.56 -10.87
N SER A 137 -7.00 -10.43 -10.62
CA SER A 137 -7.99 -10.25 -9.57
C SER A 137 -7.40 -10.52 -8.19
N VAL A 138 -7.33 -9.48 -7.36
CA VAL A 138 -6.85 -9.56 -5.97
C VAL A 138 -7.84 -10.30 -5.05
N GLU A 139 -9.11 -10.40 -5.46
CA GLU A 139 -10.17 -11.09 -4.69
C GLU A 139 -10.11 -12.62 -4.80
N ARG A 140 -9.39 -13.16 -5.80
CA ARG A 140 -9.32 -14.59 -6.10
C ARG A 140 -7.87 -15.05 -6.25
N ILE A 141 -7.08 -14.89 -5.20
CA ILE A 141 -5.75 -15.48 -5.09
C ILE A 141 -5.93 -16.92 -4.59
N GLY A 142 -6.23 -17.84 -5.51
CA GLY A 142 -6.49 -19.25 -5.20
C GLY A 142 -5.24 -20.15 -5.25
N SER A 143 -4.14 -19.67 -5.83
CA SER A 143 -2.90 -20.44 -6.05
C SER A 143 -1.71 -19.76 -5.36
N GLY A 144 -0.76 -20.55 -4.85
CA GLY A 144 0.48 -20.01 -4.28
C GLY A 144 1.31 -19.23 -5.30
N ARG A 145 1.21 -19.59 -6.59
CA ARG A 145 1.86 -18.88 -7.69
C ARG A 145 1.27 -17.49 -7.91
N ALA A 146 -0.06 -17.35 -7.88
CA ALA A 146 -0.72 -16.04 -7.93
C ALA A 146 -0.36 -15.18 -6.71
N GLU A 147 -0.19 -15.80 -5.54
CA GLU A 147 0.22 -15.09 -4.32
C GLU A 147 1.66 -14.53 -4.46
N ILE A 148 2.59 -15.28 -5.06
CA ILE A 148 3.95 -14.78 -5.34
C ILE A 148 3.92 -13.61 -6.32
N PHE A 149 3.19 -13.71 -7.44
CA PHE A 149 3.08 -12.60 -8.40
C PHE A 149 2.49 -11.34 -7.76
N TYR A 150 1.48 -11.50 -6.90
CA TYR A 150 0.88 -10.41 -6.16
C TYR A 150 1.91 -9.68 -5.28
N TRP A 151 2.66 -10.43 -4.45
CA TRP A 151 3.65 -9.82 -3.57
C TRP A 151 4.87 -9.25 -4.31
N LEU A 152 5.26 -9.87 -5.44
CA LEU A 152 6.30 -9.33 -6.30
C LEU A 152 5.88 -8.00 -6.94
N ALA A 153 4.65 -7.93 -7.47
CA ALA A 153 4.10 -6.69 -8.03
C ALA A 153 4.04 -5.59 -6.95
N ILE A 154 3.67 -5.95 -5.71
CA ILE A 154 3.67 -4.99 -4.60
C ILE A 154 5.09 -4.52 -4.29
N LEU A 155 6.09 -5.40 -4.20
CA LEU A 155 7.47 -5.00 -3.90
C LEU A 155 7.98 -4.01 -4.96
N VAL A 156 7.84 -4.36 -6.24
CA VAL A 156 8.28 -3.48 -7.35
C VAL A 156 7.50 -2.17 -7.35
N SER A 157 6.18 -2.22 -7.12
CA SER A 157 5.36 -1.01 -7.00
C SER A 157 5.76 -0.16 -5.80
N ASN A 158 6.20 -0.77 -4.70
CA ASN A 158 6.63 -0.04 -3.50
C ASN A 158 7.94 0.70 -3.75
N THR A 159 8.90 0.04 -4.40
CA THR A 159 10.15 0.66 -4.83
C THR A 159 9.89 1.77 -5.85
N LEU A 160 9.05 1.50 -6.86
CA LEU A 160 8.64 2.51 -7.85
C LEU A 160 8.01 3.74 -7.19
N GLY A 161 7.13 3.51 -6.22
CA GLY A 161 6.43 4.62 -5.58
C GLY A 161 7.35 5.49 -4.73
N THR A 162 8.40 4.94 -4.12
CA THR A 162 9.44 5.78 -3.48
C THR A 162 10.19 6.59 -4.54
N ALA A 163 10.75 5.95 -5.58
CA ALA A 163 11.44 6.66 -6.67
C ALA A 163 10.60 7.79 -7.27
N LEU A 164 9.32 7.53 -7.52
CA LEU A 164 8.40 8.52 -8.08
C LEU A 164 8.04 9.62 -7.06
N GLY A 165 7.87 9.26 -5.79
CA GLY A 165 7.61 10.22 -4.71
C GLY A 165 8.77 11.21 -4.56
N ASP A 166 9.98 10.67 -4.46
CA ASP A 166 11.22 11.44 -4.35
C ASP A 166 11.48 12.26 -5.62
N TYR A 167 11.19 11.70 -6.80
CA TYR A 167 11.27 12.46 -8.05
C TYR A 167 10.35 13.70 -8.02
N LEU A 168 9.09 13.53 -7.58
CA LEU A 168 8.13 14.62 -7.48
C LEU A 168 8.53 15.65 -6.42
N ALA A 169 9.13 15.19 -5.32
CA ALA A 169 9.57 16.07 -4.25
C ALA A 169 10.86 16.84 -4.61
N ASP A 170 11.92 16.13 -5.01
CA ASP A 170 13.27 16.68 -5.14
C ASP A 170 13.57 17.19 -6.56
N SER A 171 13.04 16.53 -7.59
CA SER A 171 13.49 16.75 -8.98
C SER A 171 12.48 17.49 -9.85
N SER A 172 11.17 17.37 -9.60
CA SER A 172 10.14 18.01 -10.43
C SER A 172 9.86 19.46 -10.07
N GLY A 173 10.43 19.96 -8.96
CA GLY A 173 10.19 21.32 -8.45
C GLY A 173 8.87 21.51 -7.70
N LEU A 174 8.12 20.44 -7.42
CA LEU A 174 6.86 20.52 -6.66
C LEU A 174 7.09 20.56 -5.14
N GLY A 175 8.22 20.05 -4.66
CA GLY A 175 8.48 19.86 -3.23
C GLY A 175 7.59 18.78 -2.61
N PHE A 176 7.84 18.46 -1.35
CA PHE A 176 7.10 17.40 -0.65
C PHE A 176 5.58 17.65 -0.61
N ALA A 177 5.17 18.87 -0.24
CA ALA A 177 3.75 19.24 -0.16
C ALA A 177 3.07 19.27 -1.53
N GLY A 178 3.73 19.81 -2.57
CA GLY A 178 3.18 19.84 -3.92
C GLY A 178 3.04 18.44 -4.53
N GLY A 179 4.04 17.58 -4.31
CA GLY A 179 3.99 16.16 -4.69
C GLY A 179 2.84 15.41 -3.99
N ALA A 180 2.71 15.57 -2.66
CA ALA A 180 1.63 14.97 -1.90
C ALA A 180 0.25 15.46 -2.36
N LEU A 181 0.09 16.75 -2.63
CA LEU A 181 -1.17 17.33 -3.13
C LEU A 181 -1.53 16.82 -4.53
N LEU A 182 -0.56 16.72 -5.45
CA LEU A 182 -0.78 16.17 -6.78
C LEU A 182 -1.31 14.74 -6.70
N ILE A 183 -0.66 13.89 -5.90
CA ILE A 183 -1.05 12.48 -5.79
C ILE A 183 -2.38 12.35 -5.05
N ALA A 184 -2.65 13.17 -4.03
CA ALA A 184 -3.95 13.23 -3.36
C ALA A 184 -5.07 13.62 -4.34
N ALA A 185 -4.83 14.57 -5.25
CA ALA A 185 -5.79 14.94 -6.29
C ALA A 185 -6.06 13.78 -7.27
N LEU A 186 -5.01 13.03 -7.66
CA LEU A 186 -5.17 11.84 -8.49
C LEU A 186 -5.96 10.72 -7.78
N LEU A 187 -5.70 10.49 -6.49
CA LEU A 187 -6.47 9.55 -5.68
C LEU A 187 -7.93 9.98 -5.54
N ALA A 188 -8.20 11.28 -5.37
CA ALA A 188 -9.55 11.82 -5.35
C ALA A 188 -10.25 11.64 -6.70
N ALA A 189 -9.55 11.86 -7.82
CA ALA A 189 -10.08 11.60 -9.16
C ALA A 189 -10.43 10.12 -9.36
N ILE A 190 -9.62 9.18 -8.85
CA ILE A 190 -9.93 7.74 -8.87
C ILE A 190 -11.16 7.43 -8.01
N ALA A 191 -11.29 8.05 -6.84
CA ALA A 191 -12.47 7.90 -5.99
C ALA A 191 -13.75 8.43 -6.67
N LEU A 192 -13.66 9.56 -7.37
CA LEU A 192 -14.76 10.10 -8.17
C LEU A 192 -15.09 9.18 -9.35
N ALA A 193 -14.09 8.67 -10.06
CA ALA A 193 -14.29 7.68 -11.13
C ALA A 193 -14.98 6.42 -10.60
N TYR A 194 -14.60 5.94 -9.41
CA TYR A 194 -15.24 4.82 -8.75
C TYR A 194 -16.71 5.09 -8.39
N ALA A 195 -17.04 6.31 -7.98
CA ALA A 195 -18.40 6.69 -7.58
C ALA A 195 -19.34 6.96 -8.76
N PHE A 196 -18.81 7.53 -9.85
CA PHE A 196 -19.64 8.10 -10.93
C PHE A 196 -19.49 7.41 -12.29
N THR A 197 -18.58 6.44 -12.46
CA THR A 197 -18.34 5.80 -13.76
C THR A 197 -18.45 4.28 -13.71
N GLY A 198 -18.59 3.66 -14.89
CA GLY A 198 -18.58 2.21 -15.08
C GLY A 198 -17.19 1.60 -15.31
N VAL A 199 -16.11 2.33 -15.03
CA VAL A 199 -14.73 1.83 -15.21
C VAL A 199 -14.48 0.59 -14.33
N SER A 200 -13.64 -0.32 -14.79
CA SER A 200 -13.30 -1.55 -14.07
C SER A 200 -12.85 -1.26 -12.63
N ARG A 201 -13.59 -1.79 -11.65
CA ARG A 201 -13.28 -1.65 -10.23
C ARG A 201 -11.90 -2.21 -9.88
N THR A 202 -11.50 -3.29 -10.54
CA THR A 202 -10.16 -3.89 -10.38
C THR A 202 -9.06 -2.94 -10.88
N ALA A 203 -9.27 -2.26 -12.01
CA ALA A 203 -8.31 -1.29 -12.53
C ALA A 203 -8.19 -0.07 -11.62
N LEU A 204 -9.32 0.48 -11.16
CA LEU A 204 -9.33 1.61 -10.21
C LEU A 204 -8.66 1.24 -8.88
N PHE A 205 -8.88 0.01 -8.38
CA PHE A 205 -8.21 -0.49 -7.19
C PHE A 205 -6.68 -0.50 -7.38
N TRP A 206 -6.18 -1.09 -8.46
CA TRP A 206 -4.73 -1.14 -8.71
C TRP A 206 -4.14 0.26 -8.89
N ALA A 207 -4.82 1.15 -9.62
CA ALA A 207 -4.38 2.53 -9.78
C ALA A 207 -4.26 3.25 -8.42
N ALA A 208 -5.30 3.17 -7.58
CA ALA A 208 -5.26 3.75 -6.24
C ALA A 208 -4.18 3.08 -5.37
N PHE A 209 -4.08 1.75 -5.39
CA PHE A 209 -3.12 1.01 -4.60
C PHE A 209 -1.68 1.40 -4.94
N VAL A 210 -1.35 1.47 -6.23
CA VAL A 210 -0.02 1.89 -6.70
C VAL A 210 0.24 3.35 -6.30
N LEU A 211 -0.73 4.26 -6.49
CA LEU A 211 -0.58 5.68 -6.16
C LEU A 211 -0.51 5.97 -4.66
N THR A 212 -1.05 5.11 -3.77
CA THR A 212 -0.86 5.30 -2.33
C THR A 212 0.60 5.22 -1.90
N ARG A 213 1.47 4.55 -2.67
CA ARG A 213 2.89 4.47 -2.33
C ARG A 213 3.62 5.80 -2.49
N PRO A 214 3.64 6.46 -3.67
CA PRO A 214 4.29 7.76 -3.81
C PRO A 214 3.62 8.83 -2.95
N PHE A 215 2.31 8.70 -2.68
CA PHE A 215 1.65 9.54 -1.68
C PHE A 215 2.24 9.33 -0.28
N GLY A 216 2.42 8.07 0.13
CA GLY A 216 3.02 7.72 1.41
C GLY A 216 4.45 8.20 1.54
N ALA A 217 5.26 8.13 0.47
CA ALA A 217 6.64 8.59 0.43
C ALA A 217 6.71 10.12 0.61
N THR A 218 6.04 10.87 -0.27
CA THR A 218 5.98 12.34 -0.20
C THR A 218 5.42 12.85 1.13
N LEU A 219 4.41 12.17 1.70
CA LEU A 219 3.90 12.50 3.03
C LEU A 219 4.90 12.15 4.14
N GLY A 220 5.62 11.04 4.03
CA GLY A 220 6.63 10.61 5.01
C GLY A 220 7.79 11.58 5.07
N ASP A 221 8.24 12.05 3.91
CA ASP A 221 9.25 13.09 3.80
C ASP A 221 8.74 14.44 4.30
N LEU A 222 7.50 14.81 3.95
CA LEU A 222 6.87 16.02 4.48
C LEU A 222 6.85 16.00 6.01
N LEU A 223 6.61 14.86 6.64
CA LEU A 223 6.62 14.74 8.10
C LEU A 223 8.05 14.77 8.68
N SER A 224 8.98 14.04 8.05
CA SER A 224 10.28 13.70 8.67
C SER A 224 11.42 14.65 8.32
N LYS A 225 11.43 15.26 7.12
CA LYS A 225 12.56 16.08 6.64
C LYS A 225 12.55 17.49 7.28
N PRO A 226 13.70 18.19 7.28
CA PRO A 226 13.80 19.53 7.87
C PRO A 226 12.95 20.59 7.17
N ALA A 227 12.53 21.62 7.91
CA ALA A 227 11.74 22.74 7.40
C ALA A 227 12.41 23.48 6.23
N GLY A 228 13.75 23.58 6.23
CA GLY A 228 14.51 24.18 5.13
C GLY A 228 14.41 23.43 3.80
N LYS A 229 13.98 22.17 3.80
CA LYS A 229 13.67 21.38 2.59
C LYS A 229 12.18 21.30 2.29
N GLY A 230 11.32 21.97 3.08
CA GLY A 230 9.87 21.94 2.95
C GLY A 230 9.17 20.84 3.77
N GLY A 231 9.86 20.21 4.73
CA GLY A 231 9.26 19.26 5.68
C GLY A 231 8.78 19.91 6.99
N LEU A 232 8.22 19.11 7.91
CA LEU A 232 7.70 19.54 9.21
C LEU A 232 8.69 19.32 10.36
N ASP A 233 9.88 18.79 10.07
CA ASP A 233 10.98 18.63 11.04
C ASP A 233 10.65 17.74 12.26
N LEU A 234 9.74 16.77 12.12
CA LEU A 234 9.48 15.78 13.17
C LEU A 234 10.62 14.76 13.34
N GLY A 235 11.54 14.72 12.37
CA GLY A 235 12.56 13.69 12.25
C GLY A 235 11.97 12.33 11.88
N THR A 236 12.83 11.43 11.43
CA THR A 236 12.45 10.05 11.08
C THR A 236 11.92 9.27 12.29
N VAL A 237 12.50 9.49 13.48
CA VAL A 237 12.07 8.86 14.74
C VAL A 237 10.68 9.32 15.13
N GLY A 238 10.43 10.63 15.18
CA GLY A 238 9.15 11.21 15.59
C GLY A 238 8.04 10.85 14.61
N ALA A 239 8.30 10.98 13.31
CA ALA A 239 7.35 10.60 12.27
C ALA A 239 7.02 9.09 12.32
N SER A 240 8.03 8.22 12.46
CA SER A 240 7.82 6.77 12.56
C SER A 240 7.01 6.37 13.80
N LEU A 241 7.29 6.96 14.97
CA LEU A 241 6.54 6.67 16.18
C LEU A 241 5.07 7.10 16.07
N LEU A 242 4.81 8.29 15.53
CA LEU A 242 3.45 8.79 15.30
C LEU A 242 2.66 7.87 14.37
N LEU A 243 3.25 7.48 13.24
CA LEU A 243 2.62 6.64 12.24
C LEU A 243 2.42 5.20 12.75
N ALA A 244 3.38 4.66 13.51
CA ALA A 244 3.25 3.37 14.16
C ALA A 244 2.11 3.37 15.19
N ALA A 245 2.00 4.40 16.03
CA ALA A 245 0.92 4.55 16.99
C ALA A 245 -0.45 4.63 16.29
N LEU A 246 -0.55 5.41 15.20
CA LEU A 246 -1.78 5.53 14.42
C LEU A 246 -2.17 4.20 13.77
N LEU A 247 -1.20 3.48 13.17
CA LEU A 247 -1.42 2.18 12.56
C LEU A 247 -1.90 1.15 13.59
N LEU A 248 -1.30 1.12 14.78
CA LEU A 248 -1.73 0.24 15.87
C LEU A 248 -3.14 0.59 16.36
N ALA A 249 -3.46 1.88 16.52
CA ALA A 249 -4.77 2.32 16.95
C ALA A 249 -5.87 1.90 15.95
N VAL A 250 -5.64 2.12 14.65
CA VAL A 250 -6.60 1.72 13.60
C VAL A 250 -6.72 0.19 13.53
N LEU A 251 -5.61 -0.54 13.68
CA LEU A 251 -5.65 -2.00 13.72
C LEU A 251 -6.51 -2.50 14.89
N VAL A 252 -6.31 -2.00 16.10
CA VAL A 252 -7.07 -2.38 17.31
C VAL A 252 -8.55 -2.03 17.17
N VAL A 253 -8.89 -0.85 16.65
CA VAL A 253 -10.29 -0.46 16.42
C VAL A 253 -10.93 -1.38 15.37
N SER A 254 -10.21 -1.72 14.31
CA SER A 254 -10.72 -2.58 13.25
C SER A 254 -10.95 -4.03 13.70
N THR A 255 -10.11 -4.55 14.59
CA THR A 255 -10.28 -5.90 15.15
C THR A 255 -11.44 -5.95 16.14
N ARG A 256 -11.56 -4.95 17.02
CA ARG A 256 -12.66 -4.85 17.98
C ARG A 256 -14.03 -4.80 17.30
N ARG A 257 -14.18 -3.93 16.29
CA ARG A 257 -15.45 -3.83 15.54
C ARG A 257 -15.85 -5.15 14.89
N ARG A 258 -14.90 -5.90 14.34
CA ARG A 258 -15.18 -7.23 13.76
C ARG A 258 -15.62 -8.25 14.80
N ASP A 259 -15.05 -8.19 16.00
CA ASP A 259 -15.44 -9.08 17.09
C ASP A 259 -16.83 -8.73 17.63
N ASP A 260 -17.16 -7.43 17.70
CA ASP A 260 -18.50 -6.95 18.07
C ASP A 260 -19.56 -7.37 17.05
N ASP A 261 -19.30 -7.20 15.75
CA ASP A 261 -20.19 -7.63 14.66
C ASP A 261 -20.43 -9.15 14.71
N ARG A 262 -19.38 -9.94 15.00
CA ARG A 262 -19.47 -11.40 15.16
C ARG A 262 -20.27 -11.83 16.39
N ARG A 263 -20.22 -11.03 17.47
CA ARG A 263 -21.01 -11.29 18.69
C ARG A 263 -22.47 -10.92 18.48
N ALA A 264 -22.76 -9.82 17.78
CA ALA A 264 -24.12 -9.39 17.46
C ALA A 264 -24.85 -10.32 16.47
N ALA A 265 -24.09 -11.05 15.64
CA ALA A 265 -24.62 -12.02 14.68
C ALA A 265 -24.81 -13.45 15.25
N ARG A 266 -24.53 -13.68 16.53
CA ARG A 266 -24.75 -14.94 17.25
C ARG A 266 -25.97 -14.84 18.16
#